data_AF-A0ABD5YKQ8-F1
#
_entry.id   AF-A0ABD5YKQ8-F1
#
_cell.length_a   1.000
_cell.length_b   1.000
_cell.length_c   1.000
_cell.angle_alpha   90.00
_cell.angle_beta   90.00
_cell.angle_gamma   90.00
#
_symmetry.space_group_name_H-M   'P 1'
#
loop_
_entity.id
_entity.type
_entity.pdbx_description
1 polymer ?
#
loop_
_entity_poly.entity_id
_entity_poly.type
_entity_poly.pdbx_seq_one_letter_code
_entity_poly.pdbx_strand_id
1 'polypeptide(L)'
;MAVGILVVLAGCAGVVDDGGGQGPTIDTDGDIGSETNVTTPDGELTVYMLNVGQGSSTLIIRPTGETILIDSGDWRDDGASVIDFLEARDITRIDHLATSHPDADHIGGHAAIIDHFEENGDGVGAVYDPGIAASSATYESYLDAIEEHDVTLYQTHAGDTIGVEGVDARVLDATRGIPRERRSQREQPRSPSPVRRVQLPTTR
;
A
#
# COMPACT_ATOMS: atom_id res chain seq x y z
N MET A 1 -17.60 22.64 8.08
CA MET A 1 -17.30 22.27 9.48
C MET A 1 -16.49 20.99 9.42
N ALA A 2 -15.17 21.07 9.59
CA ALA A 2 -14.30 19.89 9.59
C ALA A 2 -14.15 19.41 11.03
N VAL A 3 -14.54 18.17 11.30
CA VAL A 3 -14.24 17.49 12.56
C VAL A 3 -13.03 16.60 12.24
N GLY A 4 -11.83 17.10 12.53
CA GLY A 4 -10.61 16.29 12.51
C GLY A 4 -10.49 15.59 13.87
N ILE A 5 -10.54 14.27 13.88
CA ILE A 5 -10.17 13.48 15.06
C ILE A 5 -8.69 13.17 14.94
N LEU A 6 -7.89 13.92 15.70
CA LEU A 6 -6.47 13.64 15.95
C LEU A 6 -6.39 12.62 17.11
N VAL A 7 -6.01 11.39 16.82
CA VAL A 7 -5.69 10.40 17.86
C VAL A 7 -4.18 10.44 18.10
N VAL A 8 -3.76 11.13 19.16
CA VAL A 8 -2.38 11.05 19.68
C VAL A 8 -2.33 9.90 20.68
N LEU A 9 -1.70 8.78 20.30
CA LEU A 9 -1.34 7.74 21.25
C LEU A 9 0.01 8.09 21.87
N ALA A 10 -0.03 8.84 22.97
CA ALA A 10 1.12 9.01 23.85
C ALA A 10 1.34 7.71 24.65
N GLY A 11 2.39 6.97 24.34
CA GLY A 11 2.84 5.85 25.18
C GLY A 11 3.55 6.35 26.43
N CYS A 12 3.00 6.07 27.61
CA CYS A 12 3.69 6.29 28.88
C CYS A 12 4.73 5.20 29.12
N ALA A 13 5.98 5.59 29.40
CA ALA A 13 6.96 4.71 30.02
C ALA A 13 6.51 4.42 31.46
N GLY A 14 5.99 3.21 31.70
CA GLY A 14 5.73 2.70 33.04
C GLY A 14 7.02 2.13 33.63
N VAL A 15 7.74 2.92 34.41
CA VAL A 15 8.69 2.38 35.40
C VAL A 15 7.90 2.15 36.68
N VAL A 16 7.68 0.87 37.01
CA VAL A 16 7.30 0.43 38.36
C VAL A 16 8.53 -0.21 38.98
N ASP A 17 9.23 0.59 39.78
CA ASP A 17 10.14 0.11 40.83
C ASP A 17 9.30 -0.07 42.09
N ASP A 18 9.20 -1.30 42.59
CA ASP A 18 8.95 -1.57 44.01
C ASP A 18 9.45 -2.97 44.35
N GLY A 19 10.32 -3.01 45.36
CA GLY A 19 11.21 -4.12 45.64
C GLY A 19 10.60 -5.32 46.34
N GLY A 20 11.34 -6.43 46.23
CA GLY A 20 11.41 -7.48 47.26
C GLY A 20 10.39 -8.61 47.15
N GLY A 21 10.80 -9.74 46.58
CA GLY A 21 10.08 -11.01 46.71
C GLY A 21 10.78 -12.16 45.99
N GLN A 22 11.30 -13.11 46.77
CA GLN A 22 12.12 -14.24 46.34
C GLN A 22 11.32 -15.35 45.63
N GLY A 23 11.82 -15.81 44.48
CA GLY A 23 11.71 -17.20 43.99
C GLY A 23 11.14 -17.40 42.57
N PRO A 24 11.39 -18.54 41.89
CA PRO A 24 12.53 -19.47 41.94
C PRO A 24 13.43 -19.34 40.70
N THR A 25 14.71 -19.68 40.87
CA THR A 25 15.74 -19.76 39.83
C THR A 25 15.48 -20.90 38.86
N ILE A 26 15.40 -20.59 37.57
CA ILE A 26 15.72 -21.55 36.50
C ILE A 26 16.94 -20.98 35.78
N ASP A 27 18.09 -21.57 36.11
CA ASP A 27 19.31 -21.41 35.35
C ASP A 27 19.12 -22.12 34.00
N THR A 28 19.28 -21.40 32.90
CA THR A 28 19.59 -22.01 31.61
C THR A 28 20.55 -21.08 30.88
N ASP A 29 21.84 -21.38 31.01
CA ASP A 29 22.89 -20.92 30.12
C ASP A 29 22.50 -21.25 28.67
N GLY A 30 22.44 -20.22 27.82
CA GLY A 30 22.04 -20.36 26.42
C GLY A 30 22.08 -19.03 25.67
N ASP A 31 23.29 -18.47 25.54
CA ASP A 31 23.63 -17.47 24.54
C ASP A 31 23.27 -17.94 23.13
N ILE A 32 22.27 -17.31 22.51
CA ILE A 32 22.30 -16.95 21.08
C ILE A 32 21.61 -15.59 20.95
N GLY A 33 22.43 -14.55 20.84
CA GLY A 33 21.98 -13.20 20.53
C GLY A 33 21.28 -13.09 19.17
N SER A 34 20.26 -12.25 19.14
CA SER A 34 20.14 -11.16 18.18
C SER A 34 19.03 -10.26 18.71
N GLU A 35 19.37 -9.38 19.64
CA GLU A 35 18.55 -8.17 19.79
C GLU A 35 18.77 -7.37 18.51
N THR A 36 17.91 -7.60 17.52
CA THR A 36 17.76 -6.68 16.41
C THR A 36 17.42 -5.35 17.06
N ASN A 37 18.39 -4.45 17.15
CA ASN A 37 18.15 -3.03 17.38
C ASN A 37 17.24 -2.58 16.24
N VAL A 38 15.93 -2.71 16.46
CA VAL A 38 14.92 -2.08 15.60
C VAL A 38 15.05 -0.60 15.91
N THR A 39 15.96 0.06 15.20
CA THR A 39 16.03 1.51 15.17
C THR A 39 14.70 1.97 14.59
N THR A 40 13.77 2.30 15.47
CA THR A 40 12.51 2.92 15.06
C THR A 40 12.90 4.30 14.54
N PRO A 41 12.60 4.65 13.28
CA PRO A 41 12.97 5.97 12.78
C PRO A 41 12.29 7.03 13.64
N ASP A 42 13.06 8.03 14.09
CA ASP A 42 12.52 9.17 14.82
C ASP A 42 11.58 9.95 13.88
N GLY A 43 10.31 10.08 14.25
CA GLY A 43 9.29 10.81 13.48
C GLY A 43 7.89 10.26 13.68
N GLU A 44 6.90 10.85 13.01
CA GLU A 44 5.49 10.46 13.11
C GLU A 44 5.03 9.69 11.88
N LEU A 45 4.34 8.58 12.09
CA LEU A 45 3.52 7.95 11.05
C LEU A 45 2.24 8.76 10.91
N THR A 46 2.00 9.30 9.72
CA THR A 46 0.78 10.07 9.45
C THR A 46 -0.13 9.29 8.52
N VAL A 47 -1.43 9.24 8.85
CA VAL A 47 -2.46 8.61 8.03
C VAL A 47 -3.54 9.64 7.73
N TYR A 48 -3.82 9.83 6.44
CA TYR A 48 -4.88 10.69 5.93
C TYR A 48 -5.93 9.85 5.23
N MET A 49 -7.19 10.02 5.62
CA MET A 49 -8.34 9.50 4.90
C MET A 49 -8.90 10.65 4.07
N LEU A 50 -8.77 10.57 2.75
CA LEU A 50 -9.10 11.66 1.85
C LEU A 50 -10.60 11.65 1.53
N ASN A 51 -11.19 12.84 1.49
CA ASN A 51 -12.57 12.99 1.05
C ASN A 51 -12.62 13.02 -0.48
N VAL A 52 -12.88 11.87 -1.08
CA VAL A 52 -12.95 11.67 -2.54
C VAL A 52 -14.36 11.38 -3.03
N GLY A 53 -15.38 11.72 -2.22
CA GLY A 53 -16.78 11.49 -2.56
C GLY A 53 -17.22 10.04 -2.37
N GLN A 54 -17.18 9.23 -3.44
CA GLN A 54 -17.49 7.80 -3.39
C GLN A 54 -16.20 6.96 -3.36
N GLY A 55 -16.32 5.77 -2.76
CA GLY A 55 -15.23 4.84 -2.49
C GLY A 55 -14.23 5.33 -1.43
N SER A 56 -12.95 5.07 -1.66
CA SER A 56 -11.89 5.30 -0.67
C SER A 56 -10.65 5.93 -1.29
N SER A 57 -9.93 6.70 -0.48
CA SER A 57 -8.53 7.02 -0.73
C SER A 57 -7.84 7.28 0.61
N THR A 58 -6.72 6.60 0.84
CA THR A 58 -5.95 6.69 2.09
C THR A 58 -4.48 6.92 1.76
N LEU A 59 -3.91 7.99 2.28
CA LEU A 59 -2.48 8.26 2.20
C LEU A 59 -1.82 7.96 3.55
N ILE A 60 -0.74 7.20 3.53
CA ILE A 60 0.13 6.94 4.67
C ILE A 60 1.49 7.53 4.37
N ILE A 61 2.01 8.33 5.29
CA ILE A 61 3.38 8.89 5.21
C ILE A 61 4.14 8.37 6.42
N ARG A 62 5.23 7.66 6.14
CA ARG A 62 6.08 7.09 7.17
C ARG A 62 7.00 8.15 7.78
N PRO A 63 7.55 7.92 8.99
CA PRO A 63 8.60 8.76 9.56
C PRO A 63 9.82 8.96 8.63
N THR A 64 10.07 7.98 7.75
CA THR A 64 11.15 8.02 6.74
C THR A 64 10.84 8.92 5.54
N GLY A 65 9.60 9.40 5.42
CA GLY A 65 9.10 10.12 4.25
C GLY A 65 8.48 9.23 3.17
N GLU A 66 8.59 7.91 3.29
CA GLU A 66 8.04 6.96 2.31
C GLU A 66 6.50 7.03 2.28
N THR A 67 5.93 7.08 1.07
CA THR A 67 4.51 7.33 0.83
C THR A 67 3.77 6.10 0.30
N ILE A 68 2.63 5.78 0.92
CA ILE A 68 1.73 4.72 0.48
C ILE A 68 0.37 5.33 0.21
N LEU A 69 -0.08 5.28 -1.04
CA LEU A 69 -1.44 5.67 -1.43
C LEU A 69 -2.26 4.41 -1.70
N ILE A 70 -3.39 4.29 -1.02
CA ILE A 70 -4.35 3.18 -1.18
C ILE A 70 -5.64 3.74 -1.73
N ASP A 71 -6.04 3.30 -2.93
CA ASP A 71 -7.19 3.81 -3.67
C ASP A 71 -7.16 5.33 -3.93
N SER A 72 -8.02 5.80 -4.84
CA SER A 72 -8.02 7.17 -5.38
C SER A 72 -9.42 7.77 -5.56
N GLY A 73 -10.48 7.05 -5.18
CA GLY A 73 -11.86 7.55 -5.22
C GLY A 73 -12.57 7.48 -6.57
N ASP A 74 -13.64 8.28 -6.70
CA ASP A 74 -14.58 8.27 -7.84
C ASP A 74 -13.94 8.76 -9.15
N TRP A 75 -14.16 7.99 -10.22
CA TRP A 75 -13.70 8.31 -11.58
C TRP A 75 -14.16 9.67 -12.11
N ARG A 76 -15.22 10.29 -11.55
CA ARG A 76 -15.64 11.64 -11.95
C ARG A 76 -14.72 12.74 -11.43
N ASP A 77 -13.99 12.47 -10.34
CA ASP A 77 -12.98 13.38 -9.81
C ASP A 77 -11.67 13.28 -10.60
N ASP A 78 -11.44 12.14 -11.28
CA ASP A 78 -10.23 11.88 -12.09
C ASP A 78 -8.94 12.11 -11.29
N GLY A 79 -8.97 11.80 -9.99
CA GLY A 79 -7.85 11.99 -9.07
C GLY A 79 -7.52 13.43 -8.71
N ALA A 80 -8.24 14.44 -9.22
CA ALA A 80 -7.93 15.85 -9.01
C ALA A 80 -7.84 16.21 -7.51
N SER A 81 -8.80 15.76 -6.70
CA SER A 81 -8.81 16.02 -5.26
C SER A 81 -7.63 15.37 -4.54
N VAL A 82 -7.16 14.21 -5.03
CA VAL A 82 -6.01 13.49 -4.48
C VAL A 82 -4.71 14.18 -4.88
N ILE A 83 -4.55 14.52 -6.16
CA ILE A 83 -3.38 15.24 -6.68
C ILE A 83 -3.22 16.58 -5.96
N ASP A 84 -4.28 17.41 -5.91
CA ASP A 84 -4.27 18.69 -5.19
C ASP A 84 -3.84 18.53 -3.72
N PHE A 85 -4.30 17.46 -3.07
CA PHE A 85 -3.95 17.19 -1.67
C PHE A 85 -2.47 16.83 -1.48
N LEU A 86 -1.91 16.03 -2.40
CA LEU A 86 -0.51 15.60 -2.38
C LEU A 86 0.42 16.77 -2.71
N GLU A 87 0.11 17.55 -3.76
CA GLU A 87 0.88 18.74 -4.15
C GLU A 87 0.89 19.79 -3.03
N ALA A 88 -0.24 20.03 -2.36
CA ALA A 88 -0.32 20.98 -1.25
C ALA A 88 0.54 20.60 -0.03
N ARG A 89 1.15 19.40 -0.03
CA ARG A 89 2.06 18.89 0.99
C ARG A 89 3.47 18.65 0.47
N ASP A 90 3.78 19.18 -0.71
CA ASP A 90 5.07 19.02 -1.38
C ASP A 90 5.46 17.53 -1.57
N ILE A 91 4.46 16.65 -1.73
CA ILE A 91 4.70 15.25 -2.04
C ILE A 91 4.94 15.14 -3.53
N THR A 92 6.16 14.74 -3.91
CA THR A 92 6.58 14.57 -5.31
C THR A 92 6.70 13.11 -5.73
N ARG A 93 6.55 12.16 -4.80
CA ARG A 93 6.71 10.72 -5.06
C ARG A 93 5.61 9.91 -4.38
N ILE A 94 5.17 8.87 -5.08
CA ILE A 94 4.35 7.79 -4.49
C ILE A 94 5.18 6.51 -4.48
N ASP A 95 5.70 6.09 -3.33
CA ASP A 95 6.53 4.88 -3.28
C ASP A 95 5.71 3.62 -3.54
N HIS A 96 4.48 3.59 -3.03
CA HIS A 96 3.57 2.47 -3.16
C HIS A 96 2.15 2.94 -3.49
N LEU A 97 1.66 2.62 -4.70
CA LEU A 97 0.26 2.78 -5.07
C LEU A 97 -0.44 1.42 -4.95
N ALA A 98 -1.40 1.29 -4.05
CA ALA A 98 -2.10 0.02 -3.80
C ALA A 98 -3.59 0.12 -4.15
N THR A 99 -4.07 -0.90 -4.83
CA THR A 99 -5.47 -1.06 -5.23
C THR A 99 -6.15 -2.07 -4.32
N SER A 100 -7.29 -1.71 -3.73
CA SER A 100 -8.12 -2.67 -2.98
C SER A 100 -8.93 -3.57 -3.90
N HIS A 101 -9.63 -2.99 -4.88
CA HIS A 101 -10.38 -3.67 -5.94
C HIS A 101 -10.59 -2.75 -7.16
N PRO A 102 -10.92 -3.29 -8.36
CA PRO A 102 -10.86 -2.52 -9.61
C PRO A 102 -12.12 -1.68 -9.89
N ASP A 103 -12.95 -1.40 -8.88
CA ASP A 103 -14.17 -0.62 -9.11
C ASP A 103 -13.82 0.86 -9.32
N ALA A 104 -14.55 1.52 -10.22
CA ALA A 104 -14.25 2.87 -10.66
C ALA A 104 -14.41 3.94 -9.57
N ASP A 105 -15.01 3.61 -8.42
CA ASP A 105 -15.03 4.46 -7.23
C ASP A 105 -13.82 4.26 -6.30
N HIS A 106 -12.92 3.33 -6.63
CA HIS A 106 -11.66 3.11 -5.92
C HIS A 106 -10.45 3.45 -6.80
N ILE A 107 -10.46 3.03 -8.06
CA ILE A 107 -9.35 3.30 -9.00
C ILE A 107 -9.55 4.55 -9.86
N GLY A 108 -10.55 5.37 -9.53
CA GLY A 108 -11.02 6.47 -10.38
C GLY A 108 -9.97 7.48 -10.79
N GLY A 109 -8.96 7.72 -9.96
CA GLY A 109 -7.85 8.63 -10.24
C GLY A 109 -6.51 7.94 -10.51
N HIS A 110 -6.43 6.61 -10.56
CA HIS A 110 -5.14 5.92 -10.68
C HIS A 110 -4.35 6.30 -11.93
N ALA A 111 -5.01 6.41 -13.09
CA ALA A 111 -4.37 6.82 -14.33
C ALA A 111 -3.78 8.24 -14.21
N ALA A 112 -4.62 9.22 -13.87
CA ALA A 112 -4.21 10.62 -13.72
C ALA A 112 -3.09 10.81 -12.68
N ILE A 113 -3.11 10.05 -11.58
CA ILE A 113 -2.07 10.10 -10.56
C ILE A 113 -0.75 9.55 -11.11
N ILE A 114 -0.76 8.41 -11.81
CA ILE A 114 0.46 7.86 -12.42
C ILE A 114 1.04 8.87 -13.42
N ASP A 115 0.23 9.33 -14.37
CA ASP A 115 0.65 10.29 -15.39
C ASP A 115 1.25 11.55 -14.74
N HIS A 116 0.54 12.12 -13.76
CA HIS A 116 0.97 13.34 -13.09
C HIS A 116 2.34 13.18 -12.39
N PHE A 117 2.51 12.13 -11.59
CA PHE A 117 3.73 11.95 -10.78
C PHE A 117 4.93 11.49 -11.62
N GLU A 118 4.72 10.75 -12.71
CA GLU A 118 5.77 10.38 -13.66
C GLU A 118 6.18 11.56 -14.55
N GLU A 119 5.26 12.45 -14.91
CA GLU A 119 5.57 13.62 -15.75
C GLU A 119 6.11 14.81 -14.96
N ASN A 120 5.61 15.04 -13.74
CA ASN A 120 5.84 16.28 -12.99
C ASN A 120 6.55 16.08 -11.64
N GLY A 121 6.70 14.83 -11.19
CA GLY A 121 7.29 14.48 -9.89
C GLY A 121 8.51 13.57 -10.00
N ASP A 122 8.76 12.84 -8.92
CA ASP A 122 9.78 11.81 -8.77
C ASP A 122 9.20 10.39 -9.02
N GLY A 123 8.04 10.29 -9.66
CA GLY A 123 7.42 9.05 -10.12
C GLY A 123 6.67 8.22 -9.08
N VAL A 124 6.21 7.06 -9.54
CA VAL A 124 5.52 6.01 -8.79
C VAL A 124 6.44 4.80 -8.67
N GLY A 125 6.79 4.42 -7.43
CA GLY A 125 7.75 3.35 -7.18
C GLY A 125 7.25 1.98 -7.64
N ALA A 126 6.08 1.57 -7.16
CA ALA A 126 5.43 0.35 -7.59
C ALA A 126 3.92 0.40 -7.35
N VAL A 127 3.20 -0.33 -8.20
CA VAL A 127 1.76 -0.52 -8.10
C VAL A 127 1.46 -1.93 -7.60
N TYR A 128 0.50 -2.05 -6.68
CA TYR A 128 0.09 -3.29 -6.05
C TYR A 128 -1.40 -3.53 -6.30
N ASP A 129 -1.72 -4.48 -7.18
CA ASP A 129 -3.09 -4.74 -7.64
C ASP A 129 -3.46 -6.22 -7.45
N PRO A 130 -4.69 -6.57 -7.02
CA PRO A 130 -5.08 -7.97 -6.82
C PRO A 130 -5.18 -8.79 -8.13
N GLY A 131 -5.09 -8.13 -9.29
CA GLY A 131 -5.21 -8.71 -10.62
C GLY A 131 -6.62 -9.21 -10.91
N ILE A 132 -7.63 -8.62 -10.27
CA ILE A 132 -9.04 -8.88 -10.56
C ILE A 132 -9.36 -8.16 -11.86
N ALA A 133 -9.64 -8.93 -12.90
CA ALA A 133 -9.98 -8.36 -14.20
C ALA A 133 -11.30 -7.58 -14.12
N ALA A 134 -11.26 -6.34 -14.58
CA ALA A 134 -12.44 -5.51 -14.86
C ALA A 134 -12.43 -5.10 -16.34
N SER A 135 -13.59 -4.64 -16.83
CA SER A 135 -13.77 -4.17 -18.21
C SER A 135 -14.31 -2.73 -18.24
N SER A 136 -14.04 -1.95 -17.20
CA SER A 136 -14.39 -0.53 -17.16
C SER A 136 -13.33 0.26 -17.91
N ALA A 137 -13.74 1.37 -18.54
CA ALA A 137 -12.81 2.30 -19.17
C ALA A 137 -11.78 2.82 -18.15
N THR A 138 -12.19 3.03 -16.90
CA THR A 138 -11.30 3.42 -15.79
C THR A 138 -10.18 2.40 -15.55
N TYR A 139 -10.50 1.10 -15.55
CA TYR A 139 -9.50 0.05 -15.39
C TYR A 139 -8.57 -0.05 -16.60
N GLU A 140 -9.11 0.11 -17.81
CA GLU A 140 -8.30 0.16 -19.04
C GLU A 140 -7.31 1.32 -19.01
N SER A 141 -7.77 2.55 -18.74
CA SER A 141 -6.89 3.73 -18.64
C SER A 141 -5.83 3.61 -17.56
N TYR A 142 -6.17 2.99 -16.42
CA TYR A 142 -5.21 2.69 -15.36
C TYR A 142 -4.10 1.74 -15.83
N LEU A 143 -4.44 0.66 -16.54
CA LEU A 143 -3.44 -0.25 -17.08
C LEU A 143 -2.60 0.38 -18.20
N ASP A 144 -3.22 1.22 -19.02
CA ASP A 144 -2.53 1.98 -20.07
C ASP A 144 -1.49 2.94 -19.47
N ALA A 145 -1.82 3.66 -18.39
CA ALA A 145 -0.88 4.55 -17.69
C ALA A 145 0.31 3.77 -17.08
N ILE A 146 0.06 2.60 -16.48
CA ILE A 146 1.15 1.72 -16.00
C ILE A 146 2.08 1.33 -17.15
N GLU A 147 1.52 0.98 -18.30
CA GLU A 147 2.27 0.54 -19.48
C GLU A 147 3.08 1.68 -20.10
N GLU A 148 2.47 2.85 -20.29
CA GLU A 148 3.09 4.03 -20.89
C GLU A 148 4.32 4.48 -20.09
N HIS A 149 4.22 4.45 -18.76
CA HIS A 149 5.29 4.90 -17.86
C HIS A 149 6.21 3.77 -17.37
N ASP A 150 6.04 2.52 -17.83
CA ASP A 150 6.79 1.33 -17.39
C ASP A 150 6.81 1.16 -15.86
N VAL A 151 5.71 1.49 -15.19
CA VAL A 151 5.58 1.39 -13.73
C VAL A 151 5.54 -0.07 -13.33
N THR A 152 6.30 -0.45 -12.30
CA THR A 152 6.33 -1.84 -11.84
C THR A 152 4.98 -2.25 -11.25
N LEU A 153 4.32 -3.23 -11.87
CA LEU A 153 3.06 -3.81 -11.39
C LEU A 153 3.26 -5.15 -10.69
N TYR A 154 2.92 -5.20 -9.40
CA TYR A 154 2.84 -6.41 -8.61
C TYR A 154 1.42 -6.93 -8.49
N GLN A 155 1.22 -8.21 -8.79
CA GLN A 155 -0.05 -8.86 -8.48
C GLN A 155 -0.06 -9.35 -7.03
N THR A 156 -0.97 -8.83 -6.22
CA THR A 156 -1.11 -9.15 -4.79
C THR A 156 -2.08 -10.30 -4.54
N HIS A 157 -1.73 -11.14 -3.55
CA HIS A 157 -2.55 -12.23 -3.05
C HIS A 157 -2.52 -12.24 -1.52
N ALA A 158 -3.54 -12.82 -0.90
CA ALA A 158 -3.55 -13.00 0.56
C ALA A 158 -2.30 -13.74 1.03
N GLY A 159 -1.59 -13.15 2.00
CA GLY A 159 -0.31 -13.63 2.53
C GLY A 159 0.93 -13.01 1.87
N ASP A 160 0.79 -12.23 0.79
CA ASP A 160 1.92 -11.50 0.21
C ASP A 160 2.38 -10.37 1.14
N THR A 161 3.68 -10.10 1.11
CA THR A 161 4.30 -8.99 1.83
C THR A 161 4.59 -7.84 0.86
N ILE A 162 4.23 -6.62 1.24
CA ILE A 162 4.59 -5.39 0.54
C ILE A 162 5.93 -4.90 1.09
N GLY A 163 6.87 -4.56 0.20
CA GLY A 163 8.25 -4.24 0.53
C GLY A 163 8.46 -2.86 1.17
N VAL A 164 7.74 -2.56 2.26
CA VAL A 164 7.86 -1.32 3.02
C VAL A 164 9.02 -1.45 4.02
N GLU A 165 10.03 -0.60 3.94
CA GLU A 165 11.28 -0.80 4.70
C GLU A 165 11.07 -0.73 6.22
N GLY A 166 11.30 -1.80 6.98
CA GLY A 166 11.16 -1.77 8.43
C GLY A 166 9.71 -1.77 8.93
N VAL A 167 8.74 -2.13 8.08
CA VAL A 167 7.36 -2.44 8.46
C VAL A 167 6.97 -3.80 7.88
N ASP A 168 6.33 -4.65 8.69
CA ASP A 168 5.69 -5.88 8.21
C ASP A 168 4.32 -5.55 7.60
N ALA A 169 4.30 -5.17 6.32
CA ALA A 169 3.08 -4.85 5.58
C ALA A 169 2.57 -6.11 4.85
N ARG A 170 1.37 -6.59 5.21
CA ARG A 170 0.79 -7.83 4.67
C ARG A 170 -0.55 -7.61 3.99
N VAL A 171 -0.74 -8.30 2.87
CA VAL A 171 -2.01 -8.41 2.18
C VAL A 171 -2.85 -9.47 2.89
N LEU A 172 -3.94 -9.07 3.55
CA LEU A 172 -4.75 -9.99 4.36
C LEU A 172 -5.84 -10.68 3.54
N ASP A 173 -6.46 -9.92 2.64
CA ASP A 173 -7.42 -10.42 1.68
C ASP A 173 -7.17 -9.77 0.33
N ALA A 174 -7.19 -10.59 -0.70
CA ALA A 174 -7.15 -10.19 -2.10
C ALA A 174 -8.14 -11.15 -2.74
N THR A 175 -9.40 -10.75 -2.83
CA THR A 175 -10.49 -11.67 -3.17
C THR A 175 -10.15 -12.40 -4.48
N ARG A 176 -10.01 -13.73 -4.37
CA ARG A 176 -9.50 -14.67 -5.37
C ARG A 176 -9.88 -14.34 -6.82
N GLY A 177 -8.88 -13.94 -7.62
CA GLY A 177 -8.83 -14.37 -9.02
C GLY A 177 -8.52 -15.87 -9.09
N ILE A 178 -9.43 -16.66 -9.65
CA ILE A 178 -9.33 -18.09 -10.08
C ILE A 178 -8.21 -18.95 -9.41
N PRO A 179 -8.55 -20.01 -8.63
CA PRO A 179 -7.57 -20.96 -8.09
C PRO A 179 -6.65 -21.57 -9.17
N ARG A 180 -5.37 -21.79 -8.84
CA ARG A 180 -4.30 -22.31 -9.73
C ARG A 180 -4.53 -23.70 -10.35
N GLU A 181 -5.69 -24.33 -10.20
CA GLU A 181 -5.96 -25.71 -10.64
C GLU A 181 -7.24 -25.88 -11.46
N ARG A 182 -7.53 -25.02 -12.44
CA ARG A 182 -8.43 -25.37 -13.57
C ARG A 182 -8.01 -24.70 -14.89
N ARG A 183 -6.73 -24.83 -15.28
CA ARG A 183 -6.35 -24.63 -16.70
C ARG A 183 -6.45 -25.96 -17.46
N SER A 184 -7.67 -26.48 -17.59
CA SER A 184 -8.00 -27.43 -18.65
C SER A 184 -8.91 -26.73 -19.66
N GLN A 185 -8.29 -26.27 -20.75
CA GLN A 185 -8.90 -26.07 -22.06
C GLN A 185 -10.25 -25.32 -22.08
N ARG A 186 -10.20 -23.99 -22.07
CA ARG A 186 -11.10 -23.16 -22.88
C ARG A 186 -10.40 -21.84 -23.15
N GLU A 187 -10.41 -21.43 -24.41
CA GLU A 187 -9.65 -20.32 -24.98
C GLU A 187 -9.69 -19.05 -24.12
N GLN A 188 -8.49 -18.56 -23.79
CA GLN A 188 -8.27 -17.15 -23.45
C GLN A 188 -8.35 -16.35 -24.75
N PRO A 189 -9.14 -15.27 -24.86
CA PRO A 189 -8.84 -14.25 -25.85
C PRO A 189 -7.46 -13.68 -25.50
N ARG A 190 -6.55 -13.68 -26.48
CA ARG A 190 -5.22 -13.12 -26.34
C ARG A 190 -5.35 -11.59 -26.37
N SER A 191 -5.23 -10.94 -25.21
CA SER A 191 -4.80 -9.55 -25.17
C SER A 191 -3.30 -9.55 -24.81
N PRO A 192 -2.42 -9.00 -25.65
CA PRO A 192 -1.01 -8.89 -25.33
C PRO A 192 -0.79 -7.66 -24.47
N SER A 193 -0.93 -7.75 -23.15
CA SER A 193 -0.46 -6.67 -22.26
C SER A 193 1.06 -6.81 -22.09
N PRO A 194 1.87 -5.80 -22.44
CA PRO A 194 3.30 -5.78 -22.20
C PRO A 194 3.67 -5.39 -20.77
N VAL A 195 2.70 -5.22 -19.87
CA VAL A 195 2.95 -5.01 -18.45
C VAL A 195 3.71 -6.20 -17.87
N ARG A 196 4.95 -5.95 -17.42
CA ARG A 196 5.79 -6.94 -16.75
C ARG A 196 5.22 -7.22 -15.35
N ARG A 197 4.20 -8.07 -15.29
CA ARG A 197 3.60 -8.52 -14.03
C ARG A 197 4.60 -9.31 -13.22
N VAL A 198 4.94 -8.81 -12.03
CA VAL A 198 5.76 -9.51 -11.07
C VAL A 198 4.88 -10.05 -9.95
N GLN A 199 5.07 -11.31 -9.58
CA GLN A 199 4.40 -11.90 -8.43
C GLN A 199 5.21 -11.58 -7.18
N LEU A 200 4.57 -11.10 -6.11
CA LEU A 200 5.26 -10.90 -4.83
C LEU A 200 5.67 -12.23 -4.19
N PRO A 201 6.76 -12.26 -3.41
CA PRO A 201 7.11 -13.41 -2.59
C PRO A 201 6.07 -13.58 -1.46
N THR A 202 5.58 -14.82 -1.31
CA THR A 202 4.82 -15.25 -0.12
C THR A 202 5.82 -15.70 0.94
N THR A 203 5.75 -15.12 2.14
CA THR A 203 6.47 -15.66 3.30
C THR A 203 5.77 -16.94 3.79
N ARG A 204 6.56 -18.00 4.08
CA ARG A 204 6.08 -19.32 4.52
C ARG A 204 6.16 -19.46 6.03
#